data_AF-A0A8J4INX4-F1
#
_entry.id   AF-A0A8J4INX4-F1
#
_cell.length_a   1.000
_cell.length_b   1.000
_cell.length_c   1.000
_cell.angle_alpha   90.00
_cell.angle_beta   90.00
_cell.angle_gamma   90.00
#
_symmetry.space_group_name_H-M   'P 1'
#
loop_
_entity.id
_entity.type
_entity.pdbx_description
1 polymer ?
#
loop_
_entity_poly.entity_id
_entity_poly.type
_entity_poly.pdbx_seq_one_letter_code
_entity_poly.pdbx_strand_id
1 'polypeptide(L)'
;ESGDVKATIAVLGFILSSAAKHNVDSESLSSELQQLGLPKEHASGLCRSYEEKQSSLQDSLRACSLRLSQLGSVCWRVDYTLSSSELREVNEPLVHLTFNLRDGERGRTAAIPVALSADKFRVLLAGEARGAAAGTPVP
;
A
#
# COMPACT_ATOMS: atom_id res chain seq x y z
N GLU A 1 -22.95 -16.92 26.98
CA GLU A 1 -22.92 -15.50 27.40
C GLU A 1 -21.66 -14.74 27.04
N SER A 2 -20.47 -15.01 27.60
CA SER A 2 -19.27 -14.17 27.27
C SER A 2 -18.82 -14.28 25.80
N GLY A 3 -19.10 -15.41 25.13
CA GLY A 3 -18.85 -15.59 23.70
C GLY A 3 -19.77 -14.75 22.82
N ASP A 4 -21.06 -14.65 23.17
CA ASP A 4 -22.08 -13.94 22.38
C ASP A 4 -21.82 -12.43 22.40
N VAL A 5 -21.36 -11.90 23.53
CA VAL A 5 -20.94 -10.50 23.67
C VAL A 5 -19.74 -10.20 22.79
N LYS A 6 -18.71 -11.07 22.81
CA LYS A 6 -17.52 -10.91 21.96
C LYS A 6 -17.86 -11.00 20.47
N ALA A 7 -18.74 -11.93 20.09
CA ALA A 7 -19.21 -12.06 18.72
C ALA A 7 -19.94 -10.79 18.26
N THR A 8 -20.84 -10.26 19.10
CA THR A 8 -21.57 -9.02 18.81
C THR A 8 -20.63 -7.84 18.64
N ILE A 9 -19.64 -7.67 19.53
CA ILE A 9 -18.64 -6.61 19.42
C ILE A 9 -17.82 -6.77 18.14
N ALA A 10 -17.39 -7.99 17.81
CA ALA A 10 -16.63 -8.25 16.60
C ALA A 10 -17.43 -7.93 15.32
N VAL A 11 -18.71 -8.31 15.28
CA VAL A 11 -19.61 -8.01 14.17
C VAL A 11 -19.85 -6.52 14.02
N LEU A 12 -20.16 -5.81 15.11
CA LEU A 12 -20.34 -4.36 15.07
C LEU A 12 -19.04 -3.65 14.65
N GLY A 13 -17.90 -4.08 15.18
CA GLY A 13 -16.59 -3.56 14.78
C GLY A 13 -16.31 -3.79 13.30
N PHE A 14 -16.67 -4.96 12.76
CA PHE A 14 -16.55 -5.27 11.34
C PHE A 14 -17.46 -4.41 10.48
N ILE A 15 -18.73 -4.24 10.86
CA ILE A 15 -19.71 -3.42 10.14
C ILE A 15 -19.22 -1.96 10.07
N LEU A 16 -18.86 -1.37 11.22
CA LEU A 16 -18.38 0.01 11.29
C LEU A 16 -17.09 0.23 10.49
N SER A 17 -16.15 -0.72 10.59
CA SER A 17 -14.93 -0.67 9.79
C SER A 17 -15.21 -0.79 8.30
N SER A 18 -16.17 -1.62 7.90
CA SER A 18 -16.55 -1.82 6.50
C SER A 18 -17.29 -0.60 5.94
N ALA A 19 -18.18 0.01 6.73
CA ALA A 19 -18.83 1.26 6.39
C ALA A 19 -17.80 2.38 6.17
N ALA A 20 -16.83 2.52 7.09
CA ALA A 20 -15.75 3.50 6.97
C ALA A 20 -14.91 3.28 5.70
N LYS A 21 -14.55 2.03 5.39
CA LYS A 21 -13.78 1.65 4.19
C LYS A 21 -14.47 2.04 2.89
N HIS A 22 -15.80 1.89 2.83
CA HIS A 22 -16.60 2.17 1.63
C HIS A 22 -17.25 3.55 1.64
N ASN A 23 -16.89 4.40 2.61
CA ASN A 23 -17.43 5.75 2.77
C ASN A 23 -18.98 5.79 2.78
N VAL A 24 -19.59 4.84 3.48
CA VAL A 24 -21.04 4.76 3.65
C VAL A 24 -21.49 5.89 4.59
N ASP A 25 -22.58 6.58 4.25
CA ASP A 25 -23.19 7.63 5.06
C ASP A 25 -23.96 7.04 6.28
N SER A 26 -24.22 7.88 7.29
CA SER A 26 -24.83 7.45 8.54
C SER A 26 -26.30 7.02 8.39
N GLU A 27 -27.02 7.53 7.39
CA GLU A 27 -28.42 7.18 7.13
C GLU A 27 -28.55 5.80 6.48
N SER A 28 -27.72 5.53 5.47
CA SER A 28 -27.59 4.22 4.84
C SER A 28 -27.17 3.16 5.86
N LEU A 29 -26.13 3.44 6.66
CA LEU A 29 -25.69 2.53 7.73
C LEU A 29 -26.80 2.24 8.75
N SER A 30 -27.59 3.25 9.11
CA SER A 30 -28.72 3.09 10.05
C SER A 30 -29.79 2.17 9.49
N SER A 31 -30.06 2.25 8.19
CA SER A 31 -31.03 1.41 7.49
C SER A 31 -30.59 -0.05 7.46
N GLU A 32 -29.32 -0.31 7.13
CA GLU A 32 -28.72 -1.65 7.12
C GLU A 32 -28.74 -2.30 8.52
N LEU A 33 -28.38 -1.53 9.57
CA LEU A 33 -28.43 -2.03 10.95
C LEU A 33 -29.85 -2.41 11.38
N GLN A 34 -30.85 -1.63 10.97
CA GLN A 34 -32.25 -1.93 11.24
C GLN A 34 -32.73 -3.19 10.50
N GLN A 35 -32.28 -3.41 9.27
CA GLN A 35 -32.58 -4.64 8.50
C GLN A 35 -31.94 -5.89 9.12
N LEU A 36 -30.79 -5.74 9.77
CA LEU A 36 -30.17 -6.79 10.59
C LEU A 36 -30.92 -7.05 11.92
N GLY A 37 -31.95 -6.26 12.21
CA GLY A 37 -32.82 -6.43 13.39
C GLY A 37 -32.49 -5.52 14.57
N LEU A 38 -31.57 -4.55 14.43
CA LEU A 38 -31.29 -3.60 15.52
C LEU A 38 -32.47 -2.63 15.69
N PRO A 39 -32.92 -2.39 16.92
CA PRO A 39 -33.89 -1.33 17.21
C PRO A 39 -33.39 0.03 16.74
N LYS A 40 -34.30 0.85 16.21
CA LYS A 40 -34.01 2.19 15.65
C LYS A 40 -33.20 3.08 16.60
N GLU A 41 -33.51 3.05 17.91
CA GLU A 41 -32.75 3.81 18.89
C GLU A 41 -31.27 3.39 18.95
N HIS A 42 -30.99 2.09 19.02
CA HIS A 42 -29.62 1.58 19.09
C HIS A 42 -28.86 1.80 17.78
N ALA A 43 -29.50 1.58 16.64
CA ALA A 43 -28.93 1.87 15.33
C ALA A 43 -28.57 3.36 15.20
N SER A 44 -29.47 4.26 15.59
CA SER A 44 -29.22 5.71 15.53
C SER A 44 -28.09 6.16 16.46
N GLY A 45 -27.97 5.58 17.66
CA GLY A 45 -26.87 5.87 18.58
C GLY A 45 -25.51 5.46 18.02
N LEU A 46 -25.43 4.27 17.41
CA LEU A 46 -24.22 3.78 16.75
C LEU A 46 -23.84 4.64 15.54
N CYS A 47 -24.82 5.04 14.72
CA CYS A 47 -24.57 5.82 13.50
C CYS A 47 -24.07 7.24 13.82
N ARG A 48 -24.56 7.88 14.90
CA ARG A 48 -24.02 9.18 15.35
C ARG A 48 -22.56 9.08 15.76
N SER A 49 -22.20 8.05 16.53
CA SER A 49 -20.82 7.80 16.95
C SER A 49 -19.90 7.49 15.75
N TYR A 50 -20.43 6.76 14.76
CA TYR A 50 -19.73 6.50 13.50
C TYR A 50 -19.48 7.79 12.73
N GLU A 51 -20.50 8.63 12.53
CA GLU A 51 -20.39 9.89 11.77
C GLU A 51 -19.35 10.84 12.38
N GLU A 52 -19.33 10.96 13.71
CA GLU A 52 -18.33 11.78 14.43
C GLU A 52 -16.89 11.26 14.22
N LYS A 53 -16.71 9.94 14.14
CA LYS A 53 -15.37 9.30 14.11
C LYS A 53 -14.99 8.73 12.76
N GLN A 54 -15.80 8.92 11.72
CA GLN A 54 -15.60 8.29 10.41
C GLN A 54 -14.23 8.65 9.82
N SER A 55 -13.85 9.93 9.88
CA SER A 55 -12.55 10.41 9.39
C SER A 55 -11.38 9.76 10.13
N SER A 56 -11.43 9.76 11.47
CA SER A 56 -10.41 9.13 12.31
C SER A 56 -10.31 7.62 12.10
N LEU A 57 -11.44 6.93 11.91
CA LEU A 57 -11.48 5.52 11.56
C LEU A 57 -10.85 5.27 10.19
N GLN A 58 -11.20 6.08 9.18
CA GLN A 58 -10.59 5.99 7.85
C GLN A 58 -9.07 6.22 7.91
N ASP A 59 -8.61 7.20 8.67
CA ASP A 59 -7.18 7.48 8.81
C ASP A 59 -6.44 6.34 9.52
N SER A 60 -7.01 5.78 10.58
CA SER A 60 -6.46 4.59 11.23
C SER A 60 -6.45 3.38 10.29
N LEU A 61 -7.52 3.17 9.53
CA LEU A 61 -7.60 2.08 8.56
C LEU A 61 -6.60 2.29 7.42
N ARG A 62 -6.37 3.52 6.96
CA ARG A 62 -5.34 3.86 5.96
C ARG A 62 -3.94 3.63 6.49
N ALA A 63 -3.68 3.94 7.76
CA ALA A 63 -2.40 3.65 8.42
C ALA A 63 -2.16 2.14 8.53
N CYS A 64 -3.13 1.38 9.04
CA CYS A 64 -3.04 -0.08 9.20
C CYS A 64 -3.18 -0.86 7.88
N SER A 65 -3.59 -0.21 6.79
CA SER A 65 -3.63 -0.83 5.46
C SER A 65 -2.20 -1.03 4.96
N LEU A 66 -1.96 -2.08 4.18
CA LEU A 66 -0.66 -2.37 3.58
C LEU A 66 -0.19 -1.16 2.75
N ARG A 67 0.69 -0.32 3.31
CA ARG A 67 1.34 0.76 2.58
C ARG A 67 2.45 0.13 1.76
N LEU A 68 2.37 0.26 0.44
CA LEU A 68 3.46 -0.13 -0.44
C LEU A 68 4.71 0.68 -0.04
N SER A 69 5.85 0.01 0.08
CA SER A 69 7.12 0.72 0.30
C SER A 69 7.35 1.70 -0.85
N GLN A 70 7.66 2.95 -0.51
CA GLN A 70 7.88 4.00 -1.51
C GLN A 70 9.35 4.06 -1.89
N LEU A 71 9.66 4.11 -3.19
CA LEU A 71 11.03 4.35 -3.63
C LEU A 71 11.44 5.78 -3.28
N GLY A 72 12.41 5.94 -2.38
CA GLY A 72 12.91 7.23 -1.95
C GLY A 72 14.03 7.75 -2.84
N SER A 73 15.04 6.92 -3.10
CA SER A 73 16.15 7.27 -4.00
C SER A 73 16.77 6.03 -4.64
N VAL A 74 17.48 6.24 -5.74
CA VAL A 74 18.26 5.20 -6.43
C VAL A 74 19.71 5.66 -6.49
N CYS A 75 20.61 4.86 -5.97
CA CYS A 75 22.05 5.03 -6.18
C CYS A 75 22.52 4.06 -7.27
N TRP A 76 23.49 4.45 -8.07
CA TRP A 76 24.00 3.61 -9.15
C TRP A 76 25.52 3.65 -9.26
N ARG A 77 26.09 2.56 -9.77
CA ARG A 77 27.50 2.42 -10.15
C ARG A 77 27.57 1.49 -11.36
N VAL A 78 28.52 1.72 -12.25
CA VAL A 78 28.85 0.78 -13.34
C VAL A 78 30.28 0.32 -13.14
N ASP A 79 30.45 -0.99 -13.06
CA ASP A 79 31.75 -1.65 -13.03
C ASP A 79 32.03 -2.23 -14.42
N TYR A 80 33.28 -2.13 -14.87
CA TYR A 80 33.68 -2.64 -16.19
C TYR A 80 34.85 -3.60 -16.05
N THR A 81 34.63 -4.87 -16.37
CA THR A 81 35.68 -5.89 -16.28
C THR A 81 36.43 -5.96 -17.60
N LEU A 82 37.68 -5.49 -17.61
CA LEU A 82 38.54 -5.47 -18.80
C LEU A 82 39.09 -6.87 -19.15
N SER A 83 39.51 -7.62 -18.13
CA SER A 83 40.14 -8.95 -18.27
C SER A 83 39.86 -9.81 -17.04
N SER A 84 39.87 -11.14 -17.20
CA SER A 84 39.75 -12.12 -16.13
C SER A 84 40.92 -13.12 -16.19
N SER A 85 41.12 -13.90 -15.12
CA SER A 85 42.14 -14.95 -15.05
C SER A 85 42.03 -15.98 -16.18
N GLU A 86 40.81 -16.21 -16.68
CA GLU A 86 40.49 -17.18 -17.74
C GLU A 86 40.42 -16.54 -19.14
N LEU A 87 40.27 -15.22 -19.24
CA LEU A 87 39.98 -14.51 -20.50
C LEU A 87 40.73 -13.18 -20.57
N ARG A 88 41.58 -13.06 -21.60
CA ARG A 88 42.43 -11.88 -21.84
C ARG A 88 41.65 -10.59 -22.07
N GLU A 89 40.47 -10.68 -22.68
CA GLU A 89 39.55 -9.56 -22.89
C GLU A 89 38.13 -10.03 -22.59
N VAL A 90 37.46 -9.37 -21.65
CA VAL A 90 36.07 -9.68 -21.25
C VAL A 90 35.13 -8.55 -21.70
N ASN A 91 35.51 -7.30 -21.43
CA ASN A 91 34.80 -6.10 -21.90
C ASN A 91 33.32 -6.05 -21.47
N GLU A 92 32.99 -6.56 -20.28
CA GLU A 92 31.60 -6.69 -19.81
C GLU A 92 31.25 -5.60 -18.78
N PRO A 93 30.23 -4.75 -19.06
CA PRO A 93 29.69 -3.79 -18.10
C PRO A 93 28.68 -4.42 -17.15
N LEU A 94 28.87 -4.21 -15.85
CA LEU A 94 27.96 -4.60 -14.78
C LEU A 94 27.36 -3.35 -14.12
N VAL A 95 26.04 -3.25 -14.10
CA VAL A 95 25.31 -2.13 -13.51
C VAL A 95 24.85 -2.51 -12.11
N HIS A 96 25.30 -1.76 -11.10
CA HIS A 96 24.83 -1.86 -9.74
C HIS A 96 23.81 -0.75 -9.47
N LEU A 97 22.60 -1.13 -9.06
CA LEU A 97 21.54 -0.25 -8.59
C LEU A 97 21.28 -0.53 -7.12
N THR A 98 21.07 0.51 -6.33
CA THR A 98 20.63 0.38 -4.94
C THR A 98 19.36 1.20 -4.76
N PHE A 99 18.25 0.52 -4.57
CA PHE A 99 16.94 1.14 -4.33
C PHE A 99 16.77 1.40 -2.84
N ASN A 100 16.66 2.67 -2.44
CA ASN A 100 16.38 3.06 -1.07
C ASN A 100 14.87 3.21 -0.90
N LEU A 101 14.24 2.19 -0.34
CA LEU A 101 12.80 2.15 -0.08
C LEU A 101 12.48 2.71 1.29
N ARG A 102 11.38 3.46 1.40
CA ARG A 102 10.80 3.98 2.64
C ARG A 102 9.57 3.16 2.99
N ASP A 103 9.60 2.51 4.14
CA ASP A 103 8.44 1.82 4.70
C ASP A 103 7.45 2.86 5.28
N GLY A 104 6.19 2.78 4.85
CA GLY A 104 5.12 3.70 5.21
C GLY A 104 4.66 3.61 6.66
N GLU A 105 4.97 2.52 7.37
CA GLU A 105 4.52 2.29 8.75
C GLU A 105 5.58 2.62 9.81
N ARG A 106 6.87 2.63 9.46
CA ARG A 106 7.96 2.72 10.47
C ARG A 106 9.01 3.78 10.21
N GLY A 107 8.89 4.56 9.13
CA GLY A 107 9.96 5.48 8.71
C GLY A 107 11.30 4.77 8.44
N ARG A 108 11.27 3.44 8.33
CA ARG A 108 12.46 2.61 8.16
C ARG A 108 12.84 2.65 6.69
N THR A 109 14.09 2.99 6.44
CA THR A 109 14.65 2.95 5.08
C THR A 109 15.33 1.61 4.87
N ALA A 110 15.03 0.94 3.76
CA ALA A 110 15.65 -0.32 3.34
C ALA A 110 16.39 -0.12 2.03
N ALA A 111 17.68 -0.46 1.99
CA ALA A 111 18.47 -0.43 0.76
C ALA A 111 18.45 -1.82 0.10
N ILE A 112 17.99 -1.89 -1.14
CA ILE A 112 17.93 -3.12 -1.93
C ILE A 112 18.96 -3.03 -3.06
N PRO A 113 20.13 -3.70 -2.91
CA PRO A 113 21.12 -3.76 -3.97
C PRO A 113 20.70 -4.75 -5.04
N VAL A 114 20.89 -4.38 -6.30
CA VAL A 114 20.62 -5.18 -7.49
C VAL A 114 21.78 -5.01 -8.46
N ALA A 115 22.29 -6.12 -9.01
CA ALA A 115 23.31 -6.10 -10.06
C ALA A 115 22.71 -6.65 -11.36
N LEU A 116 22.92 -5.94 -12.46
CA LEU A 116 22.32 -6.21 -13.77
C LEU A 116 23.38 -6.12 -14.86
N SER A 117 23.31 -6.99 -15.86
CA SER A 117 24.05 -6.77 -17.11
C SER A 117 23.45 -5.60 -17.89
N ALA A 118 24.21 -5.04 -18.84
CA ALA A 118 23.73 -3.97 -19.70
C ALA A 118 22.44 -4.33 -20.48
N ASP A 119 22.29 -5.59 -20.92
CA ASP A 119 21.07 -6.05 -21.61
C ASP A 119 19.85 -6.00 -20.68
N LYS A 120 19.98 -6.51 -19.45
CA LYS A 120 18.90 -6.49 -18.45
C LYS A 120 18.54 -5.07 -18.05
N PHE A 121 19.52 -4.18 -17.92
CA PHE A 121 19.29 -2.77 -17.65
C PHE A 121 18.56 -2.07 -18.80
N ARG A 122 18.89 -2.38 -20.06
CA ARG A 122 18.17 -1.86 -21.23
C ARG A 122 16.70 -2.28 -21.25
N VAL A 123 16.40 -3.53 -20.91
CA VAL A 123 15.02 -4.02 -20.79
C VAL A 123 14.27 -3.29 -19.69
N LEU A 124 14.90 -3.10 -18.53
CA LEU A 124 14.31 -2.35 -17.41
C LEU A 124 13.91 -0.92 -17.83
N LEU A 125 14.81 -0.21 -18.53
CA LEU A 125 14.54 1.14 -19.03
C LEU A 125 13.43 1.19 -20.09
N ALA A 126 13.42 0.23 -21.00
CA ALA A 126 12.41 0.16 -22.06
C ALA A 126 11.00 -0.13 -21.52
N GLY A 127 10.91 -0.92 -20.44
CA GLY A 127 9.65 -1.19 -19.74
C GLY A 127 9.05 0.06 -19.08
N GLU A 128 9.88 0.88 -18.42
CA GLU A 128 9.46 2.12 -17.75
C GLU A 128 8.99 3.21 -18.73
N ALA A 129 9.68 3.37 -19.87
CA ALA A 129 9.31 4.35 -20.88
C ALA A 129 7.90 4.15 -21.47
N ARG A 130 7.41 2.90 -21.49
CA ARG A 130 6.06 2.58 -21.98
C ARG A 130 4.97 2.78 -20.92
N GLY A 131 5.32 2.68 -19.63
CA GLY A 131 4.40 2.89 -18.52
C GLY A 131 4.19 4.37 -18.17
N ALA A 132 5.27 5.16 -18.17
CA ALA A 132 5.21 6.58 -17.81
C ALA A 132 4.51 7.46 -18.88
N ALA A 133 4.58 7.08 -20.16
CA ALA A 133 3.93 7.82 -21.25
C ALA A 133 2.39 7.69 -21.27
N ALA A 134 1.80 6.75 -20.51
CA ALA A 134 0.35 6.56 -20.44
C ALA A 134 -0.33 7.40 -19.33
N GLY A 135 0.43 8.18 -18.57
CA GLY A 135 -0.05 8.94 -17.40
C GLY A 135 -0.15 10.45 -17.58
N THR A 136 -0.24 10.98 -18.80
CA THR A 136 -0.51 12.42 -18.99
C THR A 136 -1.98 12.73 -18.71
N PRO A 137 -2.32 13.69 -17.83
CA PRO A 137 -3.70 14.13 -17.65
C PRO A 137 -4.18 14.83 -18.93
N VAL A 138 -5.32 14.39 -19.44
CA VAL A 138 -6.08 15.10 -20.49
C VAL A 138 -6.58 16.42 -19.86
N PRO A 139 -6.51 17.55 -20.58
CA PRO A 139 -6.96 18.85 -20.09
C PRO A 139 -8.46 18.89 -19.76
#